data_AF-A0AAP0QE74-F1
#
_entry.id   AF-A0AAP0QE74-F1
#
_cell.length_a   1.000
_cell.length_b   1.000
_cell.length_c   1.000
_cell.angle_alpha   90.00
_cell.angle_beta   90.00
_cell.angle_gamma   90.00
#
_symmetry.space_group_name_H-M   'P 1'
#
loop_
_entity.id
_entity.type
_entity.pdbx_description
1 polymer ?
#
loop_
_entity_poly.entity_id
_entity_poly.type
_entity_poly.pdbx_seq_one_letter_code
_entity_poly.pdbx_strand_id
1 'polypeptide(L)'
;MMFYTIVYNICCKPARPHHNEDPDQMYDKYEQILEDYMPSKVLPSLREKHDEYDLLRELLKSWANHKFLAKWLSRVFLPLQAGYIHRMALPELNAFGLSCFRDPVFEAIKDKVKDAVIALIDREREGEEIDRTLVKNVLDLFVEIEVGKMHCYEKDFEEHMLASGYGGLLFSEGIKLDSSGFV
;
A
#
# COMPACT_ATOMS: atom_id res chain seq x y z
N MET A 1 -16.35 18.85 2.69
CA MET A 1 -17.54 18.67 1.81
C MET A 1 -17.52 19.52 0.54
N MET A 2 -16.72 20.60 0.44
CA MET A 2 -16.63 21.43 -0.78
C MET A 2 -16.04 20.68 -2.01
N PHE A 3 -15.02 19.84 -1.80
CA PHE A 3 -14.38 19.09 -2.90
C PHE A 3 -15.30 18.07 -3.58
N TYR A 4 -16.08 17.31 -2.81
CA TYR A 4 -17.07 16.37 -3.35
C TYR A 4 -18.08 17.07 -4.26
N THR A 5 -18.60 18.23 -3.82
CA THR A 5 -19.56 19.03 -4.61
C THR A 5 -18.95 19.56 -5.90
N ILE A 6 -17.67 19.95 -5.89
CA ILE A 6 -16.95 20.38 -7.11
C ILE A 6 -16.86 19.20 -8.09
N VAL A 7 -16.40 18.03 -7.63
CA VAL A 7 -16.29 16.82 -8.48
C VAL A 7 -17.65 16.43 -9.03
N TYR A 8 -18.69 16.44 -8.19
CA TYR A 8 -20.06 16.13 -8.59
C TYR A 8 -20.58 17.09 -9.66
N ASN A 9 -20.32 18.39 -9.53
CA ASN A 9 -20.77 19.36 -10.52
C ASN A 9 -20.08 19.15 -11.87
N ILE A 10 -18.78 18.82 -11.88
CA ILE A 10 -18.03 18.52 -13.12
C ILE A 10 -18.57 17.23 -13.77
N CYS A 11 -18.78 16.16 -12.98
CA CYS A 11 -19.17 14.85 -13.51
C CYS A 11 -20.66 14.74 -13.88
N CYS A 12 -21.54 15.44 -13.15
CA CYS A 12 -22.99 15.19 -13.21
C CYS A 12 -23.81 16.43 -13.60
N LYS A 13 -23.20 17.62 -13.71
CA LYS A 13 -23.89 18.84 -14.16
C LYS A 13 -23.09 19.56 -15.25
N PRO A 14 -23.14 19.10 -16.51
CA PRO A 14 -22.56 19.81 -17.65
C PRO A 14 -23.41 21.05 -17.99
N ALA A 15 -23.53 21.99 -17.07
CA ALA A 15 -24.49 23.08 -17.16
C ALA A 15 -23.94 24.34 -17.86
N ARG A 16 -22.79 24.27 -18.55
CA ARG A 16 -22.22 25.44 -19.23
C ARG A 16 -21.55 25.05 -20.56
N PRO A 17 -21.90 25.70 -21.69
CA PRO A 17 -21.33 25.43 -23.03
C PRO A 17 -19.82 25.65 -23.19
N HIS A 18 -19.13 26.11 -22.14
CA HIS A 18 -17.71 26.54 -22.18
C HIS A 18 -16.87 25.96 -21.03
N HIS A 19 -17.35 24.93 -20.32
CA HIS A 19 -16.47 24.20 -19.38
C HIS A 19 -15.61 23.22 -20.18
N ASN A 20 -14.31 23.53 -20.30
CA ASN A 20 -13.29 22.66 -20.90
C ASN A 20 -12.86 21.49 -19.98
N GLU A 21 -13.48 21.36 -18.81
CA GLU A 21 -13.11 20.38 -17.78
C GLU A 21 -13.93 19.11 -17.99
N ASP A 22 -13.31 18.15 -18.66
CA ASP A 22 -13.86 16.82 -18.95
C ASP A 22 -13.59 15.86 -17.77
N PRO A 23 -14.55 15.01 -17.35
CA PRO A 23 -14.31 13.88 -16.47
C PRO A 23 -13.01 13.09 -16.78
N ASP A 24 -12.66 12.95 -18.06
CA ASP A 24 -11.44 12.28 -18.51
C ASP A 24 -10.18 13.01 -17.99
N GLN A 25 -10.08 14.33 -18.22
CA GLN A 25 -8.96 15.14 -17.72
C GLN A 25 -8.88 15.17 -16.20
N MET A 26 -10.03 15.02 -15.52
CA MET A 26 -10.08 14.98 -14.06
C MET A 26 -9.56 13.64 -13.52
N TYR A 27 -9.82 12.55 -14.24
CA TYR A 27 -9.26 11.24 -13.96
C TYR A 27 -7.75 11.21 -14.23
N ASP A 28 -7.30 11.73 -15.37
CA ASP A 28 -5.86 11.81 -15.71
C ASP A 28 -5.07 12.59 -14.65
N LYS A 29 -5.60 13.73 -14.20
CA LYS A 29 -4.98 14.51 -13.11
C LYS A 29 -4.99 13.78 -11.78
N TYR A 30 -6.02 12.99 -11.52
CA TYR A 30 -6.10 12.17 -10.32
C TYR A 30 -5.01 11.08 -10.34
N GLU A 31 -4.86 10.37 -11.46
CA GLU A 31 -3.79 9.38 -11.63
C GLU A 31 -2.42 10.03 -11.49
N GLN A 32 -2.19 11.14 -12.19
CA GLN A 32 -0.92 11.87 -12.13
C GLN A 32 -0.56 12.32 -10.70
N ILE A 33 -1.51 12.81 -9.92
CA ILE A 33 -1.25 13.19 -8.52
C ILE A 33 -0.82 11.97 -7.72
N LEU A 34 -1.48 10.83 -7.87
CA LEU A 34 -1.13 9.63 -7.10
C LEU A 34 0.20 9.01 -7.54
N GLU A 35 0.48 9.03 -8.84
CA GLU A 35 1.71 8.48 -9.42
C GLU A 35 2.93 9.39 -9.19
N ASP A 36 2.80 10.71 -9.27
CA ASP A 36 3.93 11.64 -9.14
C ASP A 36 4.18 12.06 -7.69
N TYR A 37 3.12 12.44 -6.96
CA TYR A 37 3.28 13.06 -5.65
C TYR A 37 3.64 12.04 -4.56
N MET A 38 3.04 10.86 -4.60
CA MET A 38 3.20 9.88 -3.52
C MET A 38 4.62 9.29 -3.50
N PRO A 39 5.17 8.78 -4.63
CA PRO A 39 6.50 8.21 -4.63
C PRO A 39 7.58 9.27 -4.43
N SER A 40 7.41 10.48 -4.99
CA SER A 40 8.40 11.55 -4.86
C SER A 40 8.56 12.08 -3.44
N LYS A 41 7.56 11.90 -2.56
CA LYS A 41 7.64 12.27 -1.14
C LYS A 41 8.03 11.12 -0.24
N VAL A 42 7.54 9.91 -0.50
CA VAL A 42 7.74 8.77 0.39
C VAL A 42 9.07 8.04 0.13
N LEU A 43 9.49 7.90 -1.14
CA LEU A 43 10.76 7.19 -1.43
C LEU A 43 11.99 7.87 -0.81
N PRO A 44 12.16 9.20 -0.89
CA PRO A 44 13.33 9.84 -0.29
C PRO A 44 13.41 9.64 1.22
N SER A 45 12.28 9.79 1.94
CA SER A 45 12.27 9.62 3.39
C SER A 45 12.64 8.20 3.84
N LEU A 46 12.30 7.18 3.04
CA LEU A 46 12.67 5.79 3.29
C LEU A 46 14.12 5.47 2.89
N ARG A 47 14.64 6.07 1.81
CA ARG A 47 16.02 5.85 1.36
C ARG A 47 17.06 6.44 2.31
N GLU A 48 16.76 7.59 2.90
CA GLU A 48 17.64 8.29 3.84
C GLU A 48 17.79 7.57 5.19
N LYS A 49 16.93 6.60 5.52
CA LYS A 49 17.03 5.81 6.74
C LYS A 49 18.06 4.69 6.60
N HIS A 50 19.08 4.68 7.45
CA HIS A 50 20.11 3.64 7.46
C HIS A 50 19.97 2.66 8.62
N ASP A 51 19.35 3.07 9.73
CA ASP A 51 19.04 2.21 10.87
C ASP A 51 17.78 1.35 10.58
N GLU A 52 17.81 0.09 11.02
CA GLU A 52 16.73 -0.86 10.74
C GLU A 52 15.41 -0.43 11.38
N TYR A 53 15.42 -0.06 12.66
CA TYR A 53 14.21 0.34 13.38
C TYR A 53 13.58 1.59 12.79
N ASP A 54 14.40 2.58 12.46
CA ASP A 54 13.97 3.83 11.84
C ASP A 54 13.36 3.61 10.44
N LEU A 55 13.97 2.72 9.64
CA LEU A 55 13.44 2.33 8.33
C LEU A 55 12.06 1.67 8.47
N LEU A 56 11.95 0.67 9.33
CA LEU A 56 10.71 -0.09 9.53
C LEU A 56 9.57 0.78 10.07
N ARG A 57 9.88 1.68 11.02
CA ARG A 57 8.89 2.62 11.58
C ARG A 57 8.42 3.63 10.54
N GLU A 58 9.33 4.21 9.75
CA GLU A 58 8.95 5.17 8.72
C GLU A 58 8.16 4.49 7.59
N LEU A 59 8.46 3.22 7.27
CA LEU A 59 7.68 2.42 6.32
C LEU A 59 6.22 2.24 6.79
N LEU A 60 6.02 1.75 8.01
CA LEU A 60 4.68 1.54 8.56
C LEU A 60 3.87 2.84 8.60
N LYS A 61 4.50 3.92 9.05
CA LYS A 61 3.90 5.25 9.08
C LYS A 61 3.53 5.75 7.69
N SER A 62 4.44 5.63 6.73
CA SER A 62 4.20 6.03 5.33
C SER A 62 3.07 5.24 4.71
N TRP A 63 3.02 3.92 4.94
CA TRP A 63 1.93 3.07 4.47
C TRP A 63 0.58 3.46 5.09
N ALA A 64 0.52 3.67 6.41
CA ALA A 64 -0.71 4.10 7.08
C ALA A 64 -1.23 5.45 6.54
N ASN A 65 -0.33 6.42 6.33
CA ASN A 65 -0.66 7.71 5.73
C ASN A 65 -1.17 7.55 4.29
N HIS A 66 -0.54 6.67 3.51
CA HIS A 66 -0.94 6.40 2.14
C HIS A 66 -2.33 5.76 2.06
N LYS A 67 -2.61 4.75 2.89
CA LYS A 67 -3.95 4.14 3.00
C LYS A 67 -5.02 5.16 3.35
N PHE A 68 -4.72 6.04 4.30
CA PHE A 68 -5.62 7.11 4.69
C PHE A 68 -5.92 8.03 3.50
N LEU A 69 -4.88 8.45 2.77
CA LEU A 69 -5.00 9.36 1.64
C LEU A 69 -5.74 8.72 0.45
N ALA A 70 -5.43 7.48 0.09
CA ALA A 70 -6.12 6.72 -0.95
C ALA A 70 -7.63 6.56 -0.64
N LYS A 71 -7.95 6.20 0.62
CA LYS A 71 -9.34 6.07 1.08
C LYS A 71 -10.08 7.40 1.13
N TRP A 72 -9.39 8.47 1.50
CA TRP A 72 -9.99 9.80 1.55
C TRP A 72 -10.25 10.34 0.14
N LEU A 73 -9.27 10.21 -0.76
CA LEU A 73 -9.40 10.63 -2.16
C LEU A 73 -10.49 9.85 -2.89
N SER A 74 -10.56 8.52 -2.75
CA SER A 74 -11.62 7.72 -3.38
C SER A 74 -13.03 8.18 -2.98
N ARG A 75 -13.22 8.67 -1.75
CA ARG A 75 -14.51 9.26 -1.32
C ARG A 75 -14.79 10.62 -1.94
N VAL A 76 -13.78 11.46 -2.11
CA VAL A 76 -13.93 12.77 -2.78
C VAL A 76 -14.29 12.59 -4.25
N PHE A 77 -13.66 11.61 -4.92
CA PHE A 77 -13.85 11.30 -6.33
C PHE A 77 -14.96 10.27 -6.60
N LEU A 78 -15.76 9.90 -5.60
CA LEU A 78 -16.88 8.97 -5.75
C LEU A 78 -17.86 9.34 -6.89
N PRO A 79 -18.21 10.62 -7.16
CA PRO A 79 -19.05 10.98 -8.30
C PRO A 79 -18.43 10.63 -9.66
N LEU A 80 -17.11 10.75 -9.78
CA LEU A 80 -16.35 10.32 -10.96
C LEU A 80 -16.41 8.80 -11.10
N GLN A 81 -16.27 8.07 -9.98
CA GLN A 81 -16.32 6.62 -9.97
C GLN A 81 -17.70 6.06 -10.37
N ALA A 82 -18.79 6.63 -9.84
CA ALA A 82 -20.14 6.15 -10.08
C ALA A 82 -20.63 6.40 -11.52
N GLY A 83 -20.15 7.46 -12.18
CA GLY A 83 -20.58 7.85 -13.53
C GLY A 83 -19.67 7.36 -14.66
N TYR A 84 -18.35 7.49 -14.49
CA TYR A 84 -17.35 7.33 -15.55
C TYR A 84 -16.62 5.99 -15.45
N ILE A 85 -16.04 5.67 -14.27
CA ILE A 85 -15.26 4.43 -14.05
C ILE A 85 -16.10 3.17 -14.27
N HIS A 86 -17.36 3.17 -13.80
CA HIS A 86 -18.27 2.04 -14.03
C HIS A 86 -18.57 1.82 -15.53
N ARG A 87 -18.57 2.88 -16.34
CA ARG A 87 -18.76 2.78 -17.80
C ARG A 87 -17.50 2.32 -18.52
N MET A 88 -16.33 2.68 -18.00
CA MET A 88 -15.01 2.36 -18.58
C MET A 88 -14.39 1.08 -18.02
N ALA A 89 -15.02 0.40 -17.06
CA ALA A 89 -14.51 -0.79 -16.37
C ALA A 89 -13.12 -0.60 -15.72
N LEU A 90 -12.85 0.62 -15.22
CA LEU A 90 -11.58 0.96 -14.58
C LEU A 90 -11.50 0.41 -13.14
N PRO A 91 -10.29 0.22 -12.58
CA PRO A 91 -10.10 -0.25 -11.20
C PRO A 91 -10.80 0.67 -10.19
N GLU A 92 -11.21 0.11 -9.05
CA GLU A 92 -11.69 0.95 -7.96
C GLU A 92 -10.59 1.95 -7.55
N LEU A 93 -10.96 3.23 -7.40
CA LEU A 93 -10.02 4.31 -7.07
C LEU A 93 -9.16 4.01 -5.84
N ASN A 94 -9.73 3.32 -4.85
CA ASN A 94 -8.99 2.92 -3.67
C ASN A 94 -7.93 1.85 -4.00
N ALA A 95 -8.25 0.85 -4.83
CA ALA A 95 -7.29 -0.18 -5.24
C ALA A 95 -6.16 0.40 -6.10
N PHE A 96 -6.49 1.29 -7.05
CA PHE A 96 -5.49 2.03 -7.83
C PHE A 96 -4.58 2.87 -6.93
N GLY A 97 -5.18 3.61 -5.99
CA GLY A 97 -4.42 4.37 -4.99
C GLY A 97 -3.44 3.51 -4.21
N LEU A 98 -3.82 2.32 -3.77
CA LEU A 98 -2.90 1.39 -3.09
C LEU A 98 -1.75 0.91 -4.00
N SER A 99 -2.02 0.63 -5.29
CA SER A 99 -0.97 0.22 -6.24
C SER A 99 0.10 1.28 -6.47
N CYS A 100 -0.25 2.58 -6.38
CA CYS A 100 0.71 3.68 -6.51
C CYS A 100 1.77 3.72 -5.38
N PHE A 101 1.58 2.98 -4.29
CA PHE A 101 2.62 2.77 -3.28
C PHE A 101 3.36 1.45 -3.49
N ARG A 102 2.63 0.37 -3.80
CA ARG A 102 3.23 -0.95 -4.00
C ARG A 102 4.33 -0.91 -5.07
N ASP A 103 3.99 -0.47 -6.27
CA ASP A 103 4.86 -0.68 -7.44
C ASP A 103 6.09 0.25 -7.45
N PRO A 104 6.00 1.56 -7.17
CA PRO A 104 7.18 2.43 -7.18
C PRO A 104 7.90 2.52 -5.82
N VAL A 105 7.19 2.41 -4.70
CA VAL A 105 7.78 2.61 -3.37
C VAL A 105 8.24 1.30 -2.77
N PHE A 106 7.31 0.36 -2.61
CA PHE A 106 7.57 -0.87 -1.87
C PHE A 106 8.55 -1.77 -2.61
N GLU A 107 8.38 -1.99 -3.91
CA GLU A 107 9.34 -2.78 -4.72
C GLU A 107 10.76 -2.20 -4.66
N ALA A 108 10.91 -0.87 -4.60
CA ALA A 108 12.23 -0.23 -4.58
C ALA A 108 12.98 -0.36 -3.25
N ILE A 109 12.28 -0.69 -2.15
CA ILE A 109 12.86 -0.80 -0.80
C ILE A 109 12.72 -2.20 -0.20
N LYS A 110 11.92 -3.07 -0.83
CA LYS A 110 11.54 -4.41 -0.36
C LYS A 110 12.73 -5.21 0.16
N ASP A 111 13.82 -5.27 -0.60
CA ASP A 111 15.01 -6.05 -0.20
C ASP A 111 15.68 -5.46 1.03
N LYS A 112 15.81 -4.13 1.11
CA LYS A 112 16.38 -3.46 2.29
C LYS A 112 15.53 -3.68 3.55
N VAL A 113 14.21 -3.67 3.39
CA VAL A 113 13.26 -3.94 4.48
C VAL A 113 13.34 -5.41 4.92
N LYS A 114 13.49 -6.33 3.96
CA LYS A 114 13.70 -7.76 4.23
C LYS A 114 14.98 -7.99 5.03
N ASP A 115 16.10 -7.43 4.57
CA ASP A 115 17.39 -7.54 5.26
C ASP A 115 17.30 -7.00 6.69
N ALA A 116 16.62 -5.87 6.88
CA ALA A 116 16.39 -5.28 8.20
C ALA A 116 15.56 -6.20 9.13
N VAL A 117 14.49 -6.82 8.62
CA VAL A 117 13.67 -7.77 9.38
C VAL A 117 14.48 -9.02 9.75
N ILE A 118 15.24 -9.58 8.81
CA ILE A 118 16.10 -10.75 9.07
C ILE A 118 17.14 -10.42 10.14
N ALA A 119 17.82 -9.27 10.02
CA ALA A 119 18.82 -8.82 11.01
C ALA A 119 18.24 -8.65 12.42
N LEU A 120 16.97 -8.23 12.54
CA LEU A 120 16.29 -8.16 13.84
C LEU A 120 16.00 -9.56 14.41
N ILE A 121 15.54 -10.50 13.57
CA ILE A 121 15.28 -11.88 13.97
C ILE A 121 16.58 -12.58 14.43
N ASP A 122 17.68 -12.36 13.71
CA ASP A 122 18.97 -12.96 14.07
C ASP A 122 19.52 -12.40 15.39
N ARG A 123 19.41 -11.09 15.64
CA ARG A 123 19.74 -10.49 16.93
C ARG A 123 18.95 -11.11 18.08
N GLU A 124 17.66 -11.34 17.87
CA GLU A 124 16.86 -12.01 18.88
C GLU A 124 17.30 -13.45 19.14
N ARG A 125 17.68 -14.20 18.10
CA ARG A 125 18.23 -15.56 18.25
C ARG A 125 19.52 -15.57 19.05
N GLU A 126 20.31 -14.51 18.95
CA GLU A 126 21.53 -14.31 19.74
C GLU A 126 21.25 -13.88 21.19
N GLY A 127 19.97 -13.67 21.53
CA GLY A 127 19.51 -13.35 22.89
C GLY A 127 19.30 -11.86 23.15
N GLU A 128 19.35 -11.02 22.11
CA GLU A 128 19.03 -9.60 22.24
C GLU A 128 17.50 -9.38 22.36
N GLU A 129 17.11 -8.38 23.15
CA GLU A 129 15.71 -7.95 23.20
C GLU A 129 15.40 -7.05 21.99
N ILE A 130 14.38 -7.43 21.21
CA ILE A 130 13.93 -6.66 20.04
C ILE A 130 12.47 -6.22 20.18
N ASP A 131 12.06 -5.23 19.38
CA ASP A 131 10.66 -4.85 19.23
C ASP A 131 9.92 -5.86 18.32
N ARG A 132 9.47 -6.98 18.90
CA ARG A 132 8.68 -8.00 18.18
C ARG A 132 7.40 -7.45 17.56
N THR A 133 6.82 -6.41 18.16
CA THR A 133 5.59 -5.79 17.65
C THR A 133 5.87 -5.05 16.34
N LEU A 134 7.00 -4.35 16.26
CA LEU A 134 7.43 -3.71 15.02
C LEU A 134 7.64 -4.73 13.91
N VAL A 135 8.37 -5.82 14.17
CA VAL A 135 8.61 -6.89 13.19
C VAL A 135 7.29 -7.49 12.71
N LYS A 136 6.38 -7.83 13.62
CA LYS A 136 5.05 -8.35 13.29
C LYS A 136 4.27 -7.39 12.38
N ASN A 137 4.17 -6.11 12.75
CA ASN A 137 3.43 -5.13 11.97
C ASN A 137 3.99 -4.96 10.55
N VAL A 138 5.31 -5.09 10.37
CA VAL A 138 5.94 -5.05 9.04
C VAL A 138 5.55 -6.28 8.24
N LEU A 139 5.55 -7.47 8.83
CA LEU A 139 5.11 -8.69 8.14
C LEU A 139 3.65 -8.60 7.72
N ASP A 140 2.78 -8.07 8.59
CA ASP A 140 1.37 -7.82 8.26
C ASP A 140 1.25 -6.86 7.07
N LEU A 141 2.11 -5.84 6.99
CA LEU A 141 2.18 -4.93 5.84
C LEU A 141 2.62 -5.65 4.56
N PHE A 142 3.61 -6.56 4.61
CA PHE A 142 4.00 -7.36 3.44
C PHE A 142 2.81 -8.16 2.91
N VAL A 143 2.09 -8.84 3.80
CA VAL A 143 0.89 -9.60 3.43
C VAL A 143 -0.18 -8.67 2.85
N GLU A 144 -0.46 -7.52 3.47
CA GLU A 144 -1.46 -6.55 3.03
C GLU A 144 -1.15 -5.96 1.65
N ILE A 145 0.12 -5.62 1.37
CA ILE A 145 0.57 -5.05 0.09
C ILE A 145 0.56 -6.11 -1.02
N GLU A 146 0.83 -7.38 -0.67
CA GLU A 146 0.87 -8.49 -1.62
C GLU A 146 -0.47 -9.18 -1.86
N VAL A 147 -1.58 -8.72 -1.26
CA VAL A 147 -2.94 -9.17 -1.62
C VAL A 147 -3.20 -8.87 -3.11
N GLY A 148 -2.89 -9.85 -3.96
CA GLY A 148 -2.93 -9.77 -5.43
C GLY A 148 -1.71 -10.39 -6.15
N LYS A 149 -0.57 -10.57 -5.44
CA LYS A 149 0.66 -11.24 -5.94
C LYS A 149 1.23 -12.16 -4.84
N MET A 150 0.40 -13.06 -4.32
CA MET A 150 0.65 -13.96 -3.17
C MET A 150 1.88 -14.91 -3.30
N HIS A 151 2.66 -14.82 -4.37
CA HIS A 151 3.81 -15.69 -4.65
C HIS A 151 5.16 -15.15 -4.15
N CYS A 152 5.25 -13.92 -3.65
CA CYS A 152 6.55 -13.33 -3.25
C CYS A 152 6.85 -13.53 -1.76
N TYR A 153 5.87 -13.35 -0.87
CA TYR A 153 6.03 -13.52 0.58
C TYR A 153 6.52 -14.91 1.01
N GLU A 154 5.93 -15.99 0.48
CA GLU A 154 6.36 -17.37 0.79
C GLU A 154 7.85 -17.58 0.46
N LYS A 155 8.31 -17.04 -0.67
CA LYS A 155 9.69 -17.29 -1.12
C LYS A 155 10.73 -16.45 -0.40
N ASP A 156 10.37 -15.24 0.02
CA ASP A 156 11.31 -14.27 0.58
C ASP A 156 11.51 -14.39 2.09
N PHE A 157 10.53 -14.90 2.84
CA PHE A 157 10.59 -14.95 4.31
C PHE A 157 10.37 -16.34 4.92
N GLU A 158 9.60 -17.21 4.27
CA GLU A 158 9.14 -18.46 4.91
C GLU A 158 10.30 -19.40 5.26
N GLU A 159 11.31 -19.53 4.38
CA GLU A 159 12.50 -20.34 4.66
C GLU A 159 13.29 -19.83 5.88
N HIS A 160 13.47 -18.51 6.02
CA HIS A 160 14.17 -17.91 7.16
C HIS A 160 13.34 -17.99 8.47
N MET A 161 12.01 -17.93 8.37
CA MET A 161 11.09 -17.94 9.51
C MET A 161 10.77 -19.34 10.06
N LEU A 162 10.71 -20.35 9.19
CA LEU A 162 10.54 -21.74 9.61
C LEU A 162 11.74 -22.21 10.45
N ALA A 163 12.93 -21.68 10.17
CA ALA A 163 14.12 -21.91 10.99
C ALA A 163 14.14 -21.10 12.30
N SER A 164 13.33 -20.04 12.48
CA SER A 164 13.39 -19.14 13.65
C SER A 164 12.31 -19.41 14.71
N GLY A 165 11.35 -20.31 14.45
CA GLY A 165 10.21 -20.53 15.34
C GLY A 165 9.12 -19.45 15.24
N TYR A 166 9.30 -18.43 14.40
CA TYR A 166 8.29 -17.41 14.08
C TYR A 166 7.15 -17.93 13.19
N GLY A 167 7.29 -19.12 12.59
CA GLY A 167 6.19 -19.78 11.89
C GLY A 167 4.93 -19.94 12.76
N GLY A 168 5.09 -20.05 14.09
CA GLY A 168 3.97 -20.10 15.04
C GLY A 168 3.20 -18.78 15.18
N LEU A 169 3.83 -17.62 14.99
CA LEU A 169 3.17 -16.30 15.06
C LEU A 169 2.20 -16.11 13.88
N LEU A 170 2.56 -16.60 12.69
CA LEU A 170 1.70 -16.62 11.50
C LEU A 170 0.50 -17.57 11.68
N PHE A 171 0.73 -18.75 12.27
CA PHE A 171 -0.33 -19.74 12.51
C PHE A 171 -1.27 -19.39 13.68
N SER A 172 -0.81 -18.66 14.71
CA SER A 172 -1.58 -18.41 15.93
C SER A 172 -2.74 -17.41 15.80
N GLU A 173 -2.74 -16.56 14.76
CA GLU A 173 -3.77 -15.52 14.55
C GLU A 173 -4.66 -15.75 13.31
N GLY A 174 -4.59 -16.93 12.68
CA GLY A 174 -5.56 -17.32 11.66
C GLY A 174 -5.28 -16.79 10.25
N ILE A 175 -4.02 -16.48 9.93
CA ILE A 175 -3.58 -16.44 8.52
C ILE A 175 -3.56 -17.89 8.02
N LYS A 176 -4.72 -18.40 7.63
CA LYS A 176 -4.81 -19.68 6.92
C LYS A 176 -4.09 -19.49 5.59
N LEU A 177 -2.92 -20.11 5.47
CA LEU A 177 -2.41 -20.62 4.21
C LEU A 177 -3.36 -21.73 3.74
N ASP A 178 -4.54 -21.33 3.27
CA ASP A 178 -5.45 -22.24 2.59
C ASP A 178 -4.98 -22.38 1.15
N SER A 179 -4.11 -23.36 0.92
CA SER A 179 -3.74 -23.88 -0.40
C SER A 179 -4.83 -24.81 -0.99
N SER A 180 -6.02 -24.83 -0.41
CA SER A 180 -7.14 -25.73 -0.73
C SER A 180 -8.43 -24.94 -1.01
N GLY A 181 -8.38 -24.10 -2.05
CA GLY A 181 -9.54 -23.33 -2.51
C GLY A 181 -9.59 -23.09 -4.01
N PHE A 182 -9.13 -24.04 -4.82
CA PHE A 182 -9.41 -24.07 -6.27
C PHE A 182 -9.92 -25.45 -6.69
N VAL A 183 -11.25 -25.61 -6.59
CA VAL A 183 -12.10 -26.24 -7.62
C VAL A 183 -13.31 -25.34 -7.81
#